data_AF-A0A1F5FIM8-F1
#
_entry.id   AF-A0A1F5FIM8-F1
#
_cell.length_a   1.000
_cell.length_b   1.000
_cell.length_c   1.000
_cell.angle_alpha   90.00
_cell.angle_beta   90.00
_cell.angle_gamma   90.00
#
_symmetry.space_group_name_H-M   'P 1'
#
loop_
_entity.id
_entity.type
_entity.pdbx_description
1 polymer ?
#
loop_
_entity_poly.entity_id
_entity_poly.type
_entity_poly.pdbx_seq_one_letter_code
_entity_poly.pdbx_strand_id
1 'polypeptide(L)'
;MLEIGLHVANEMMLYEGSIDELRALAIFLSENNTPGYQHLFDFIKLHSSHYARDIHEHSKVLPETVAQLNQEAQKVRATLGLTQNHVRDAHRRQLCARGGFWEMRHYFGLLPGVIDDIAQNQPDHIVCATLSGSVLGEYISQDLKMRHGLQIPVDHIVYKRQDSLPIQGQVPLNFSPGGDNILIVEDVVQEPFTTRTTLDVLRQFRPTITLSLFALEIDPAPLAQEALVYYNTVFTFETE
;
A
#
# COMPACT_ATOMS: atom_id res chain seq x y z
N MET A 1 -23.59 2.14 -11.36
CA MET A 1 -22.72 1.22 -10.62
C MET A 1 -21.80 0.61 -11.66
N LEU A 2 -20.54 1.03 -11.72
CA LEU A 2 -19.55 0.45 -12.64
C LEU A 2 -19.15 -0.90 -12.04
N GLU A 3 -19.58 -2.00 -12.65
CA GLU A 3 -19.05 -3.33 -12.35
C GLU A 3 -17.62 -3.36 -12.85
N ILE A 4 -16.69 -3.34 -11.90
CA ILE A 4 -15.26 -3.43 -12.17
C ILE A 4 -15.00 -4.86 -12.65
N GLY A 5 -14.23 -5.05 -13.72
CA GLY A 5 -13.93 -6.35 -14.34
C GLY A 5 -13.15 -7.33 -13.45
N LEU A 6 -13.06 -7.10 -12.15
CA LEU A 6 -12.39 -7.91 -11.13
C LEU A 6 -13.22 -9.16 -10.71
N HIS A 7 -14.29 -9.48 -11.46
CA HIS A 7 -15.18 -10.61 -11.16
C HIS A 7 -14.68 -11.96 -11.71
N VAL A 8 -13.60 -11.98 -12.50
CA VAL A 8 -13.00 -13.23 -12.99
C VAL A 8 -12.02 -13.75 -11.94
N ALA A 9 -12.44 -14.76 -11.18
CA ALA A 9 -11.66 -15.31 -10.06
C ALA A 9 -10.20 -15.68 -10.44
N ASN A 10 -9.98 -16.18 -11.66
CA ASN A 10 -8.65 -16.54 -12.14
C ASN A 10 -7.74 -15.32 -12.37
N GLU A 11 -8.28 -14.19 -12.81
CA GLU A 11 -7.51 -12.97 -13.07
C GLU A 11 -7.06 -12.33 -11.76
N MET A 12 -7.97 -12.27 -10.78
CA MET A 12 -7.64 -11.74 -9.45
C MET A 12 -6.64 -12.61 -8.69
N MET A 13 -6.70 -13.94 -8.85
CA MET A 13 -5.66 -14.83 -8.29
C MET A 13 -4.29 -14.58 -8.93
N LEU A 14 -4.25 -14.29 -10.24
CA LEU A 14 -3.00 -13.92 -10.91
C LEU A 14 -2.46 -12.60 -10.37
N TYR A 15 -3.33 -11.60 -10.14
CA TYR A 15 -2.92 -10.30 -9.60
C TYR A 15 -2.41 -10.42 -8.17
N GLU A 16 -3.10 -11.17 -7.30
CA GLU A 16 -2.63 -11.44 -5.94
C GLU A 16 -1.25 -12.11 -5.97
N GLY A 17 -1.07 -13.12 -6.83
CA GLY A 17 0.24 -13.77 -7.01
C GLY A 17 1.34 -12.83 -7.48
N SER A 18 1.02 -11.83 -8.30
CA SER A 18 1.97 -10.78 -8.70
C SER A 18 2.27 -9.77 -7.58
N ILE A 19 1.29 -9.46 -6.73
CA ILE A 19 1.52 -8.65 -5.51
C ILE A 19 2.36 -9.42 -4.49
N ASP A 20 2.21 -10.75 -4.39
CA ASP A 20 3.07 -11.62 -3.59
C ASP A 20 4.55 -11.54 -4.02
N GLU A 21 4.82 -11.38 -5.32
CA GLU A 21 6.18 -11.17 -5.83
C GLU A 21 6.78 -9.85 -5.29
N LEU A 22 6.00 -8.75 -5.29
CA LEU A 22 6.41 -7.50 -4.65
C LEU A 22 6.60 -7.68 -3.14
N ARG A 23 5.76 -8.48 -2.49
CA ARG A 23 5.83 -8.80 -1.05
C ARG A 23 7.10 -9.51 -0.68
N ALA A 24 7.53 -10.47 -1.49
CA ALA A 24 8.82 -11.13 -1.32
C ALA A 24 10.00 -10.15 -1.42
N LEU A 25 9.95 -9.22 -2.38
CA LEU A 25 10.99 -8.20 -2.54
C LEU A 25 11.04 -7.23 -1.36
N ALA A 26 9.88 -6.78 -0.85
CA ALA A 26 9.80 -5.93 0.32
C ALA A 26 10.34 -6.63 1.58
N ILE A 27 9.99 -7.90 1.80
CA ILE A 27 10.53 -8.68 2.92
C ILE A 27 12.05 -8.79 2.80
N PHE A 28 12.57 -9.13 1.62
CA PHE A 28 14.01 -9.22 1.38
C PHE A 28 14.72 -7.89 1.69
N LEU A 29 14.18 -6.76 1.23
CA LEU A 29 14.70 -5.43 1.52
C LEU A 29 14.77 -5.17 3.04
N SER A 30 13.68 -5.49 3.74
CA SER A 30 13.56 -5.27 5.19
C SER A 30 14.56 -6.10 6.01
N GLU A 31 14.86 -7.33 5.56
CA GLU A 31 15.75 -8.27 6.25
C GLU A 31 17.23 -7.98 5.98
N ASN A 32 17.57 -7.47 4.79
CA ASN A 32 18.96 -7.30 4.37
C ASN A 32 19.49 -5.87 4.52
N ASN A 33 18.65 -4.87 4.84
CA ASN A 33 18.97 -3.49 5.23
C ASN A 33 20.25 -2.90 4.58
N THR A 34 20.43 -3.12 3.27
CA THR A 34 21.64 -2.70 2.56
C THR A 34 21.29 -1.51 1.68
N PRO A 35 22.02 -0.38 1.77
CA PRO A 35 21.77 0.82 0.97
C PRO A 35 21.69 0.61 -0.56
N GLY A 36 22.25 -0.50 -1.06
CA GLY A 36 22.22 -0.87 -2.48
C GLY A 36 20.86 -1.28 -3.03
N TYR A 37 19.84 -1.48 -2.18
CA TYR A 37 18.51 -1.97 -2.60
C TYR A 37 17.47 -0.85 -2.81
N GLN A 38 17.88 0.41 -2.88
CA GLN A 38 16.99 1.54 -3.19
C GLN A 38 16.12 1.30 -4.44
N HIS A 39 16.71 0.67 -5.46
CA HIS A 39 16.01 0.32 -6.69
C HIS A 39 14.77 -0.57 -6.48
N LEU A 40 14.67 -1.29 -5.35
CA LEU A 40 13.49 -2.09 -5.01
C LEU A 40 12.30 -1.23 -4.56
N PHE A 41 12.54 -0.11 -3.87
CA PHE A 41 11.47 0.86 -3.60
C PHE A 41 10.94 1.44 -4.92
N ASP A 42 11.83 1.86 -5.81
CA ASP A 42 11.44 2.40 -7.12
C ASP A 42 10.69 1.34 -7.96
N PHE A 43 11.11 0.07 -7.87
CA PHE A 43 10.44 -1.06 -8.50
C PHE A 43 9.01 -1.25 -8.00
N ILE A 44 8.83 -1.30 -6.67
CA ILE A 44 7.50 -1.42 -6.05
C ILE A 44 6.60 -0.25 -6.47
N LYS A 45 7.12 0.97 -6.42
CA LYS A 45 6.38 2.18 -6.76
C LYS A 45 5.94 2.19 -8.22
N LEU A 46 6.86 1.89 -9.14
CA LEU A 46 6.57 1.81 -10.58
C LEU A 46 5.41 0.85 -10.87
N HIS A 47 5.50 -0.37 -10.36
CA HIS A 47 4.49 -1.40 -10.62
C HIS A 47 3.16 -1.12 -9.90
N SER A 48 3.20 -0.57 -8.68
CA SER A 48 1.98 -0.15 -7.98
C SER A 48 1.25 0.97 -8.73
N SER A 49 1.99 1.92 -9.29
CA SER A 49 1.43 3.03 -10.07
C SER A 49 0.83 2.58 -11.40
N HIS A 50 1.45 1.59 -12.07
CA HIS A 50 0.85 0.97 -13.26
C HIS A 50 -0.45 0.23 -12.94
N TYR A 51 -0.49 -0.55 -11.85
CA TYR A 51 -1.71 -1.21 -11.41
C TYR A 51 -2.81 -0.19 -11.09
N ALA A 52 -2.48 0.86 -10.35
CA ALA A 52 -3.41 1.93 -10.02
C ALA A 52 -4.00 2.61 -11.28
N ARG A 53 -3.13 2.94 -12.25
CA ARG A 53 -3.54 3.53 -13.53
C ARG A 53 -4.49 2.62 -14.29
N ASP A 54 -4.15 1.34 -14.44
CA ASP A 54 -5.00 0.41 -15.18
C ASP A 54 -6.38 0.28 -14.52
N ILE A 55 -6.43 0.19 -13.19
CA ILE A 55 -7.68 0.14 -12.44
C ILE A 55 -8.49 1.43 -12.63
N HIS A 56 -7.84 2.58 -12.58
CA HIS A 56 -8.48 3.89 -12.77
C HIS A 56 -9.05 4.05 -14.18
N GLU A 57 -8.26 3.75 -15.21
CA GLU A 57 -8.62 3.98 -16.62
C GLU A 57 -9.51 2.89 -17.22
N HIS A 58 -9.36 1.65 -16.74
CA HIS A 58 -9.97 0.46 -17.36
C HIS A 58 -10.82 -0.37 -16.41
N SER A 59 -10.87 -0.02 -15.12
CA SER A 59 -11.58 -0.81 -14.11
C SER A 59 -11.11 -2.27 -14.08
N LYS A 60 -9.82 -2.51 -14.34
CA LYS A 60 -9.12 -3.81 -14.24
C LYS A 60 -7.62 -3.60 -14.38
N VAL A 61 -6.81 -4.56 -13.95
CA VAL A 61 -5.37 -4.56 -14.28
C VAL A 61 -5.17 -5.20 -15.66
N LEU A 62 -4.39 -4.58 -16.53
CA LEU A 62 -4.18 -5.10 -17.87
C LEU A 62 -3.23 -6.32 -17.86
N PRO A 63 -3.46 -7.34 -18.71
CA PRO A 63 -2.59 -8.53 -18.79
C PRO A 63 -1.13 -8.20 -19.07
N GLU A 64 -0.86 -7.18 -19.88
CA GLU A 64 0.50 -6.69 -20.18
C GLU A 64 1.22 -6.14 -18.95
N THR A 65 0.53 -5.41 -18.07
CA THR A 65 1.07 -4.87 -16.82
C THR A 65 1.47 -6.00 -15.88
N VAL A 66 0.65 -7.05 -15.80
CA VAL A 66 0.93 -8.26 -15.02
C VAL A 66 2.11 -9.04 -15.59
N ALA A 67 2.13 -9.24 -16.91
CA ALA A 67 3.20 -9.94 -17.60
C ALA A 67 4.55 -9.22 -17.42
N GLN A 68 4.55 -7.88 -17.50
CA GLN A 68 5.72 -7.05 -17.28
C GLN A 68 6.25 -7.20 -15.85
N LEU A 69 5.39 -7.05 -14.84
CA LEU A 69 5.77 -7.23 -13.44
C LEU A 69 6.39 -8.62 -13.21
N ASN A 70 5.72 -9.68 -13.67
CA ASN A 70 6.21 -11.05 -13.48
C ASN A 70 7.57 -11.28 -14.13
N GLN A 71 7.77 -10.77 -15.36
CA GLN A 71 9.04 -10.89 -16.07
C GLN A 71 10.18 -10.14 -15.36
N GLU A 72 9.92 -8.91 -14.92
CA GLU A 72 10.94 -8.09 -14.26
C GLU A 72 11.23 -8.61 -12.84
N ALA A 73 10.20 -8.96 -12.06
CA ALA A 73 10.34 -9.55 -10.74
C ALA A 73 11.13 -10.87 -10.79
N GLN A 74 10.95 -11.69 -11.82
CA GLN A 74 11.77 -12.88 -12.03
C GLN A 74 13.27 -12.54 -12.18
N LYS A 75 13.61 -11.50 -12.94
CA LYS A 75 15.01 -11.07 -13.14
C LYS A 75 15.61 -10.51 -11.84
N VAL A 76 14.85 -9.68 -11.14
CA VAL A 76 15.25 -9.10 -9.84
C VAL A 76 15.49 -10.23 -8.84
N ARG A 77 14.53 -11.15 -8.67
CA ARG A 77 14.68 -12.29 -7.76
C ARG A 77 15.87 -13.18 -8.10
N ALA A 78 16.08 -13.50 -9.38
CA ALA A 78 17.23 -14.29 -9.81
C ALA A 78 18.56 -13.61 -9.41
N THR A 79 18.61 -12.28 -9.51
CA THR A 79 19.78 -11.47 -9.11
C THR A 79 19.98 -11.48 -7.59
N LEU A 80 18.89 -11.48 -6.82
CA LEU A 80 18.90 -11.49 -5.36
C LEU A 80 18.99 -12.89 -4.74
N GLY A 81 19.00 -13.96 -5.55
CA GLY A 81 18.97 -15.34 -5.06
C GLY A 81 17.63 -15.76 -4.46
N LEU A 82 16.55 -15.00 -4.71
CA LEU A 82 15.21 -15.31 -4.23
C LEU A 82 14.55 -16.40 -5.09
N THR A 83 13.89 -17.34 -4.41
CA THR A 83 13.20 -18.48 -5.03
C THR A 83 11.69 -18.39 -4.85
N GLN A 84 10.94 -19.25 -5.55
CA GLN A 84 9.49 -19.35 -5.38
C GLN A 84 9.05 -19.71 -3.94
N ASN A 85 9.91 -20.34 -3.14
CA ASN A 85 9.59 -20.58 -1.73
C ASN A 85 9.54 -19.27 -0.94
N HIS A 86 10.39 -18.29 -1.27
CA HIS A 86 10.36 -16.98 -0.61
C HIS A 86 9.06 -16.23 -0.91
N VAL A 87 8.51 -16.37 -2.11
CA VAL A 87 7.21 -15.79 -2.49
C VAL A 87 6.07 -16.44 -1.69
N ARG A 88 6.07 -17.77 -1.60
CA ARG A 88 5.09 -18.50 -0.79
C ARG A 88 5.20 -18.16 0.69
N ASP A 89 6.41 -17.99 1.20
CA ASP A 89 6.62 -17.58 2.59
C ASP A 89 6.20 -16.13 2.81
N ALA A 90 6.40 -15.24 1.84
CA ALA A 90 5.89 -13.86 1.88
C ALA A 90 4.36 -13.82 1.95
N HIS A 91 3.67 -14.63 1.14
CA HIS A 91 2.23 -14.81 1.19
C HIS A 91 1.77 -15.27 2.59
N ARG A 92 2.43 -16.28 3.17
CA ARG A 92 2.10 -16.81 4.51
C ARG A 92 2.34 -15.83 5.65
N ARG A 93 3.26 -14.87 5.48
CA ARG A 93 3.57 -13.83 6.47
C ARG A 93 2.61 -12.64 6.42
N GLN A 94 1.61 -12.66 5.55
CA GLN A 94 0.54 -11.66 5.55
C GLN A 94 -0.27 -11.78 6.84
N LEU A 95 -0.34 -10.68 7.60
CA LEU A 95 -1.10 -10.59 8.86
C LEU A 95 -2.59 -10.87 8.67
N CYS A 96 -3.18 -10.22 7.66
CA CYS A 96 -4.62 -10.25 7.44
C CYS A 96 -4.97 -11.12 6.23
N ALA A 97 -5.64 -12.25 6.45
CA ALA A 97 -6.21 -13.08 5.39
C ALA A 97 -7.35 -12.38 4.63
N ARG A 98 -7.95 -11.34 5.24
CA ARG A 98 -8.96 -10.45 4.63
C ARG A 98 -8.34 -9.18 4.02
N GLY A 99 -7.01 -9.06 4.06
CA GLY A 99 -6.27 -8.03 3.34
C GLY A 99 -5.78 -8.55 1.99
N GLY A 100 -5.16 -7.69 1.19
CA GLY A 100 -4.65 -8.06 -0.12
C GLY A 100 -5.51 -7.60 -1.29
N PHE A 101 -4.96 -7.77 -2.48
CA PHE A 101 -5.51 -7.25 -3.73
C PHE A 101 -6.84 -7.89 -4.10
N TRP A 102 -7.03 -9.17 -3.77
CA TRP A 102 -8.31 -9.84 -3.89
C TRP A 102 -9.42 -9.00 -3.23
N GLU A 103 -9.31 -8.70 -1.94
CA GLU A 103 -10.37 -8.03 -1.18
C GLU A 103 -10.59 -6.57 -1.60
N MET A 104 -9.54 -5.88 -2.06
CA MET A 104 -9.65 -4.48 -2.55
C MET A 104 -10.66 -4.30 -3.70
N ARG A 105 -10.97 -5.37 -4.46
CA ARG A 105 -11.94 -5.32 -5.58
C ARG A 105 -13.32 -4.82 -5.18
N HIS A 106 -13.73 -5.07 -3.94
CA HIS A 106 -15.04 -4.69 -3.42
C HIS A 106 -15.15 -3.18 -3.19
N TYR A 107 -14.03 -2.49 -3.07
CA TYR A 107 -13.97 -1.10 -2.63
C TYR A 107 -13.66 -0.10 -3.74
N PHE A 108 -13.00 -0.51 -4.84
CA PHE A 108 -12.63 0.41 -5.91
C PHE A 108 -13.82 1.19 -6.50
N GLY A 109 -15.02 0.58 -6.55
CA GLY A 109 -16.23 1.25 -7.03
C GLY A 109 -16.81 2.27 -6.05
N LEU A 110 -16.41 2.20 -4.78
CA LEU A 110 -16.85 3.09 -3.69
C LEU A 110 -15.86 4.22 -3.43
N LEU A 111 -14.59 4.06 -3.81
CA LEU A 111 -13.52 5.04 -3.62
C LEU A 111 -13.90 6.47 -4.02
N PRO A 112 -14.60 6.74 -5.15
CA PRO A 112 -14.91 8.11 -5.55
C PRO A 112 -15.63 8.93 -4.48
N GLY A 113 -16.43 8.31 -3.60
CA GLY A 113 -17.11 9.01 -2.52
C GLY A 113 -16.15 9.50 -1.42
N VAL A 114 -15.15 8.69 -1.07
CA VAL A 114 -14.18 9.03 -0.01
C VAL A 114 -13.09 9.99 -0.50
N ILE A 115 -12.80 10.00 -1.80
CA ILE A 115 -11.79 10.89 -2.40
C ILE A 115 -12.13 12.37 -2.18
N ASP A 116 -13.41 12.75 -2.22
CA ASP A 116 -13.81 14.15 -2.03
C ASP A 116 -13.54 14.62 -0.58
N ASP A 117 -13.72 13.74 0.40
CA ASP A 117 -13.41 14.02 1.80
C ASP A 117 -11.89 14.08 2.04
N ILE A 118 -11.13 13.18 1.39
CA ILE A 118 -9.66 13.23 1.40
C ILE A 118 -9.16 14.55 0.79
N ALA A 119 -9.76 15.01 -0.32
CA ALA A 119 -9.37 16.26 -0.97
C ALA A 119 -9.56 17.47 -0.04
N GLN A 120 -10.65 17.50 0.73
CA GLN A 120 -10.91 18.55 1.72
C GLN A 120 -9.90 18.56 2.86
N ASN A 121 -9.33 17.41 3.21
CA ASN A 121 -8.27 17.29 4.21
C ASN A 121 -6.93 17.85 3.73
N GLN A 122 -6.74 18.02 2.42
CA GLN A 122 -5.51 18.56 1.80
C GLN A 122 -4.23 17.86 2.30
N PRO A 123 -4.05 16.56 2.03
CA PRO A 123 -2.82 15.88 2.39
C PRO A 123 -1.65 16.39 1.56
N ASP A 124 -0.51 16.62 2.21
CA ASP A 124 0.74 17.06 1.57
C ASP A 124 1.53 15.88 0.97
N HIS A 125 1.28 14.67 1.48
CA HIS A 125 1.97 13.45 1.08
C HIS A 125 1.10 12.23 1.42
N ILE A 126 1.11 11.20 0.58
CA ILE A 126 0.47 9.90 0.83
C ILE A 126 1.55 8.87 1.16
N VAL A 127 1.45 8.21 2.32
CA VAL A 127 2.39 7.16 2.74
C VAL A 127 1.64 5.84 2.90
N CYS A 128 2.00 4.86 2.09
CA CYS A 128 1.34 3.56 2.05
C CYS A 128 1.97 2.61 3.08
N ALA A 129 1.14 2.06 3.96
CA ALA A 129 1.55 1.22 5.08
C ALA A 129 1.67 -0.28 4.75
N THR A 130 1.39 -0.69 3.52
CA THR A 130 1.63 -2.04 2.98
C THR A 130 1.75 -1.98 1.46
N LEU A 131 2.14 -3.07 0.82
CA LEU A 131 2.19 -3.15 -0.65
C LEU A 131 0.81 -3.12 -1.31
N SER A 132 -0.18 -3.75 -0.69
CA SER A 132 -1.58 -3.62 -1.10
C SER A 132 -2.00 -2.15 -1.02
N GLY A 133 -1.65 -1.50 0.11
CA GLY A 133 -1.83 -0.06 0.29
C GLY A 133 -1.11 0.79 -0.75
N SER A 134 0.02 0.33 -1.32
CA SER A 134 0.76 1.07 -2.35
C SER A 134 -0.08 1.26 -3.62
N VAL A 135 -0.77 0.23 -4.10
CA VAL A 135 -1.66 0.38 -5.28
C VAL A 135 -2.81 1.34 -4.95
N LEU A 136 -3.37 1.22 -3.75
CA LEU A 136 -4.48 2.05 -3.29
C LEU A 136 -4.08 3.53 -3.16
N GLY A 137 -2.90 3.82 -2.62
CA GLY A 137 -2.41 5.19 -2.46
C GLY A 137 -2.06 5.84 -3.79
N GLU A 138 -1.48 5.08 -4.73
CA GLU A 138 -1.26 5.52 -6.11
C GLU A 138 -2.60 5.83 -6.80
N TYR A 139 -3.62 4.98 -6.63
CA TYR A 139 -4.95 5.22 -7.17
C TYR A 139 -5.56 6.51 -6.61
N ILE A 140 -5.50 6.71 -5.29
CA ILE A 140 -6.00 7.91 -4.60
C ILE A 140 -5.31 9.17 -5.15
N SER A 141 -3.97 9.14 -5.28
CA SER A 141 -3.21 10.27 -5.82
C SER A 141 -3.62 10.62 -7.26
N GLN A 142 -3.81 9.60 -8.10
CA GLN A 142 -4.27 9.79 -9.48
C GLN A 142 -5.68 10.42 -9.53
N ASP A 143 -6.62 9.93 -8.71
CA ASP A 143 -7.98 10.46 -8.69
C ASP A 143 -8.03 11.89 -8.13
N LEU A 144 -7.26 12.19 -7.08
CA LEU A 144 -7.10 13.55 -6.53
C LEU A 144 -6.53 14.53 -7.57
N LYS A 145 -5.54 14.09 -8.35
CA LYS A 145 -4.97 14.90 -9.44
C LYS A 145 -6.01 15.19 -10.51
N MET A 146 -6.78 14.18 -10.93
CA MET A 146 -7.73 14.33 -12.02
C MET A 146 -8.97 15.14 -11.63
N ARG A 147 -9.52 14.91 -10.45
CA ARG A 147 -10.78 15.53 -10.01
C ARG A 147 -10.58 16.87 -9.33
N HIS A 148 -9.48 17.02 -8.59
CA HIS A 148 -9.23 18.17 -7.73
C HIS A 148 -7.98 18.96 -8.10
N GLY A 149 -7.20 18.51 -9.09
CA GLY A 149 -5.95 19.17 -9.50
C GLY A 149 -4.82 19.04 -8.48
N LEU A 150 -4.97 18.19 -7.47
CA LEU A 150 -4.01 18.03 -6.38
C LEU A 150 -2.91 17.04 -6.77
N GLN A 151 -1.66 17.49 -6.82
CA GLN A 151 -0.50 16.64 -7.10
C GLN A 151 0.18 16.26 -5.79
N ILE A 152 -0.16 15.08 -5.27
CA ILE A 152 0.30 14.64 -3.96
C ILE A 152 1.31 13.50 -4.16
N PRO A 153 2.56 13.64 -3.69
CA PRO A 153 3.54 12.57 -3.77
C PRO A 153 3.08 11.35 -2.97
N VAL A 154 3.33 10.16 -3.52
CA VAL A 154 3.04 8.87 -2.89
C VAL A 154 4.36 8.18 -2.62
N ASP A 155 4.60 7.73 -1.40
CA ASP A 155 5.69 6.83 -1.05
C ASP A 155 5.15 5.67 -0.19
N HIS A 156 5.97 4.67 0.09
CA HIS A 156 5.56 3.51 0.87
C HIS A 156 6.62 3.17 1.90
N ILE A 157 6.16 2.58 3.01
CA ILE A 157 7.03 2.04 4.06
C ILE A 157 7.14 0.54 3.86
N VAL A 158 8.37 0.04 3.90
CA VAL A 158 8.66 -1.38 3.98
C VAL A 158 8.97 -1.75 5.42
N TYR A 159 8.23 -2.70 5.97
CA TYR A 159 8.36 -3.08 7.38
C TYR A 159 9.27 -4.28 7.54
N LYS A 160 10.25 -4.13 8.43
CA LYS A 160 10.92 -5.29 9.05
C LYS A 160 9.97 -5.87 10.08
N ARG A 161 9.79 -7.18 10.01
CA ARG A 161 8.86 -7.91 10.87
C ARG A 161 9.59 -8.93 11.74
N GLN A 162 9.08 -9.11 12.95
CA GLN A 162 9.33 -10.29 13.76
C GLN A 162 8.05 -11.11 13.73
N ASP A 163 8.14 -12.31 13.14
CA ASP A 163 6.97 -13.08 12.73
C ASP A 163 6.06 -12.24 11.83
N SER A 164 4.84 -11.96 12.27
CA SER A 164 3.88 -11.11 11.55
C SER A 164 3.91 -9.66 12.02
N LEU A 165 4.53 -9.32 13.16
CA LEU A 165 4.46 -7.99 13.76
C LEU A 165 5.53 -7.05 13.18
N PRO A 166 5.17 -5.83 12.77
CA PRO A 166 6.16 -4.83 12.36
C PRO A 166 6.95 -4.33 13.57
N ILE A 167 8.28 -4.35 13.45
CA ILE A 167 9.21 -3.90 14.51
C ILE A 167 10.03 -2.67 14.10
N GLN A 168 10.12 -2.40 12.80
CA GLN A 168 10.82 -1.25 12.23
C GLN A 168 10.26 -0.99 10.82
N GLY A 169 10.25 0.27 10.37
CA GLY A 169 9.95 0.62 9.00
C GLY A 169 11.15 1.25 8.29
N GLN A 170 11.19 1.08 6.98
CA GLN A 170 12.17 1.65 6.07
C GLN A 170 11.45 2.45 5.00
N VAL A 171 11.99 3.62 4.67
CA VAL A 171 11.54 4.50 3.59
C VAL A 171 12.66 4.63 2.54
N PRO A 172 12.34 5.08 1.31
CA PRO A 172 13.35 5.46 0.32
C PRO A 172 14.44 6.39 0.90
N LEU A 173 15.68 6.26 0.46
CA LEU A 173 16.80 7.11 0.91
C LEU A 173 16.56 8.60 0.65
N ASN A 174 15.81 8.92 -0.41
CA ASN A 174 15.43 10.27 -0.80
C ASN A 174 14.06 10.69 -0.23
N PHE A 175 13.49 9.92 0.69
CA PHE A 175 12.21 10.26 1.30
C PHE A 175 12.31 11.60 2.05
N SER A 176 11.39 12.49 1.71
CA SER A 176 11.20 13.75 2.40
C SER A 176 9.69 14.00 2.47
N PRO A 177 9.11 14.14 3.67
CA PRO A 177 7.71 14.52 3.82
C PRO A 177 7.40 15.78 3.01
N GLY A 178 6.30 15.77 2.25
CA GLY A 178 5.88 16.90 1.41
C GLY A 178 5.40 18.10 2.22
N GLY A 179 5.04 17.87 3.48
CA GLY A 179 4.54 18.85 4.43
C GLY A 179 4.32 18.23 5.81
N ASP A 180 3.35 18.74 6.55
CA ASP A 180 3.01 18.25 7.89
C ASP A 180 1.80 17.30 7.86
N ASN A 181 0.90 17.41 6.88
CA ASN A 181 -0.29 16.58 6.79
C ASN A 181 -0.05 15.34 5.92
N ILE A 182 0.09 14.17 6.55
CA ILE A 182 0.39 12.92 5.86
C ILE A 182 -0.85 12.01 5.90
N LEU A 183 -1.33 11.61 4.71
CA LEU A 183 -2.34 10.58 4.60
C LEU A 183 -1.67 9.20 4.60
N ILE A 184 -1.93 8.42 5.64
CA ILE A 184 -1.56 7.01 5.68
C ILE A 184 -2.62 6.20 4.93
N VAL A 185 -2.18 5.34 4.02
CA VAL A 185 -3.07 4.45 3.27
C VAL A 185 -2.77 3.00 3.66
N GLU A 186 -3.79 2.31 4.16
CA GLU A 186 -3.73 0.90 4.52
C GLU A 186 -4.95 0.16 3.95
N ASP A 187 -4.80 -1.13 3.63
CA ASP A 187 -5.94 -1.95 3.21
C ASP A 187 -6.80 -2.31 4.42
N VAL A 188 -6.20 -2.86 5.48
CA VAL A 188 -6.92 -3.28 6.70
C VAL A 188 -6.17 -2.87 7.97
N VAL A 189 -6.86 -2.24 8.91
CA VAL A 189 -6.33 -1.94 10.25
C VAL A 189 -6.85 -2.94 11.28
N GLN A 190 -5.96 -3.75 11.84
CA GLN A 190 -6.31 -4.79 12.84
C GLN A 190 -5.72 -4.54 14.23
N GLU A 191 -4.60 -3.84 14.29
CA GLU A 191 -3.80 -3.69 15.49
C GLU A 191 -2.95 -2.41 15.41
N PRO A 192 -2.48 -1.87 16.55
CA PRO A 192 -1.81 -0.57 16.56
C PRO A 192 -0.34 -0.62 16.09
N PHE A 193 0.23 -1.81 15.81
CA PHE A 193 1.66 -1.95 15.57
C PHE A 193 2.13 -1.35 14.24
N THR A 194 1.39 -1.55 13.14
CA THR A 194 1.72 -0.92 11.85
C THR A 194 1.68 0.59 12.01
N THR A 195 0.55 1.14 12.48
CA THR A 195 0.37 2.57 12.76
C THR A 195 1.49 3.15 13.61
N ARG A 196 1.84 2.48 14.72
CA ARG A 196 2.89 2.96 15.61
C ARG A 196 4.26 2.97 14.92
N THR A 197 4.58 1.93 14.17
CA THR A 197 5.84 1.84 13.43
C THR A 197 5.90 2.91 12.33
N THR A 198 4.80 3.14 11.61
CA THR A 198 4.66 4.24 10.64
C THR A 198 4.93 5.58 11.29
N LEU A 199 4.29 5.85 12.42
CA LEU A 199 4.44 7.11 13.16
C LEU A 199 5.88 7.31 13.65
N ASP A 200 6.50 6.27 14.20
CA ASP A 200 7.88 6.30 14.68
C ASP A 200 8.87 6.57 13.54
N VAL A 201 8.63 6.04 12.34
CA VAL A 201 9.43 6.34 11.15
C VAL A 201 9.25 7.79 10.71
N LEU A 202 8.01 8.23 10.52
CA LEU A 202 7.73 9.57 9.98
C LEU A 202 8.20 10.69 10.92
N ARG A 203 8.05 10.51 12.24
CA ARG A 203 8.50 11.49 13.23
C ARG A 203 10.02 11.64 13.34
N GLN A 204 10.80 10.67 12.83
CA GLN A 204 12.25 10.84 12.71
C GLN A 204 12.62 11.93 11.69
N PHE A 205 11.80 12.11 10.66
CA PHE A 205 12.00 13.14 9.65
C PHE A 205 11.39 14.48 10.08
N ARG A 206 10.19 14.45 10.68
CA ARG A 206 9.48 15.66 11.08
C ARG A 206 8.57 15.40 12.29
N PRO A 207 8.97 15.82 13.50
CA PRO A 207 8.22 15.54 14.74
C PRO A 207 6.81 16.13 14.80
N THR A 208 6.53 17.15 13.98
CA THR A 208 5.26 17.89 13.94
C THR A 208 4.22 17.30 12.98
N ILE A 209 4.53 16.19 12.30
CA ILE A 209 3.61 15.55 11.36
C ILE A 209 2.27 15.22 12.04
N THR A 210 1.18 15.60 11.36
CA THR A 210 -0.18 15.15 11.62
C THR A 210 -0.52 14.00 10.68
N LEU A 211 -1.09 12.92 11.21
CA LEU A 211 -1.49 11.78 10.41
C LEU A 211 -3.01 11.78 10.20
N SER A 212 -3.42 11.59 8.96
CA SER A 212 -4.76 11.10 8.61
C SER A 212 -4.66 9.65 8.16
N LEU A 213 -5.72 8.86 8.31
CA LEU A 213 -5.78 7.47 7.85
C LEU A 213 -6.84 7.35 6.78
N PHE A 214 -6.53 6.66 5.68
CA PHE A 214 -7.51 6.00 4.85
C PHE A 214 -7.33 4.49 4.95
N ALA A 215 -8.40 3.79 5.32
CA ALA A 215 -8.44 2.33 5.41
C ALA A 215 -9.72 1.78 4.79
N LEU A 216 -9.59 0.69 4.01
CA LEU A 216 -10.77 0.03 3.44
C LEU A 216 -11.60 -0.64 4.54
N GLU A 217 -10.94 -1.29 5.49
CA GLU A 217 -11.56 -1.95 6.63
C GLU A 217 -10.79 -1.64 7.91
N ILE A 218 -11.54 -1.39 9.00
CA ILE A 218 -11.00 -1.26 10.35
C ILE A 218 -11.67 -2.33 11.20
N ASP A 219 -10.88 -3.20 11.81
CA ASP A 219 -11.40 -4.25 12.68
C ASP A 219 -12.14 -3.61 13.88
N PRO A 220 -13.35 -4.08 14.25
CA PRO A 220 -14.07 -3.53 15.39
C PRO A 220 -13.41 -3.90 16.74
N ALA A 221 -12.43 -4.80 16.75
CA ALA A 221 -11.73 -5.19 17.97
C ALA A 221 -11.06 -3.98 18.67
N PRO A 222 -10.98 -3.99 20.03
CA PRO A 222 -10.41 -2.88 20.80
C PRO A 222 -9.00 -2.46 20.35
N LEU A 223 -8.17 -3.42 19.93
CA LEU A 223 -6.79 -3.14 19.49
C LEU A 223 -6.74 -2.29 18.22
N ALA A 224 -7.66 -2.50 17.27
CA ALA A 224 -7.75 -1.64 16.10
C ALA A 224 -8.26 -0.24 16.46
N GLN A 225 -9.18 -0.14 17.42
CA GLN A 225 -9.65 1.16 17.93
C GLN A 225 -8.54 1.94 18.65
N GLU A 226 -7.64 1.25 19.36
CA GLU A 226 -6.43 1.86 19.93
C GLU A 226 -5.50 2.43 18.86
N ALA A 227 -5.47 1.88 17.65
CA ALA A 227 -4.68 2.42 16.55
C ALA A 227 -5.23 3.78 16.07
N LEU A 228 -6.55 4.00 16.18
CA LEU A 228 -7.19 5.20 15.63
C LEU A 228 -6.82 6.49 16.38
N VAL A 229 -6.38 6.39 17.64
CA VAL A 229 -6.02 7.55 18.47
C VAL A 229 -4.80 8.33 17.94
N TYR A 230 -4.02 7.72 17.05
CA TYR A 230 -2.85 8.35 16.43
C TYR A 230 -3.19 9.23 15.23
N TYR A 231 -4.43 9.16 14.73
CA TYR A 231 -4.87 9.86 13.53
C TYR A 231 -5.80 11.03 13.88
N ASN A 232 -5.57 12.17 13.23
CA ASN A 232 -6.41 13.35 13.34
C ASN A 232 -7.73 13.20 12.57
N THR A 233 -7.70 12.43 11.48
CA THR A 233 -8.87 12.16 10.66
C THR A 233 -8.78 10.74 10.13
N VAL A 234 -9.91 10.03 10.11
CA VAL A 234 -10.01 8.65 9.61
C VAL A 234 -11.06 8.62 8.52
N PHE A 235 -10.65 8.14 7.35
CA PHE A 235 -11.47 7.90 6.17
C PHE A 235 -11.64 6.39 6.02
N THR A 236 -12.88 5.93 5.99
CA THR A 236 -13.22 4.53 5.76
C THR A 236 -14.59 4.43 5.10
N PHE A 237 -14.96 3.24 4.64
CA PHE A 237 -16.32 3.00 4.17
C PHE A 237 -17.20 2.69 5.38
N GLU A 238 -18.34 3.39 5.52
CA GLU A 238 -19.32 3.01 6.51
C GLU A 238 -19.76 1.57 6.25
N THR A 239 -19.64 0.71 7.27
CA THR A 239 -20.27 -0.61 7.25
C THR A 239 -21.74 -0.39 7.60
N GLU A 240 -22.63 -0.50 6.61
CA GLU A 240 -24.08 -0.59 6.84
C GLU A 240 -24.44 -1.83 7.70
#